data_AF-A0A537THC2-F1
#
_entry.id   AF-A0A537THC2-F1
#
_cell.length_a   1.000
_cell.length_b   1.000
_cell.length_c   1.000
_cell.angle_alpha   90.00
_cell.angle_beta   90.00
_cell.angle_gamma   90.00
#
_symmetry.space_group_name_H-M   'P 1'
#
loop_
_entity.id
_entity.type
_entity.pdbx_description
1 polymer ?
#
loop_
_entity_poly.entity_id
_entity_poly.type
_entity_poly.pdbx_seq_one_letter_code
_entity_poly.pdbx_strand_id
1 'polypeptide(L)'
;MTAIAVDAPRPKSRFLLDRPELVGPLFIAPAILYVFVLVALPFFLAIYYSVSAFTVFDPNYQFVGLKNFIDVIDSSIFQRTLINTFIFTIGAQVIGLLLGKFAAMLLMQEFPGRGIARALVVLPWAVPVSLATLAWLWMFDSLYSVINWTDLPRYRTTCSTPQPLMAPASGGATTRSFSPSSRRSS
;
A
#
# COMPACT_ATOMS: atom_id res chain seq x y z
N MET A 1 -82.43 8.61 23.99
CA MET A 1 -81.92 7.66 22.96
C MET A 1 -80.41 7.73 22.96
N THR A 2 -79.76 6.98 23.84
CA THR A 2 -78.29 6.90 23.95
C THR A 2 -77.80 5.81 23.01
N ALA A 3 -77.15 6.21 21.92
CA ALA A 3 -76.50 5.27 21.01
C ALA A 3 -75.27 4.67 21.72
N ILE A 4 -75.30 3.35 21.93
CA ILE A 4 -74.14 2.58 22.39
C ILE A 4 -73.18 2.51 21.20
N ALA A 5 -72.05 3.20 21.31
CA ALA A 5 -70.95 3.04 20.38
C ALA A 5 -70.44 1.60 20.47
N VAL A 6 -70.71 0.80 19.44
CA VAL A 6 -70.18 -0.54 19.25
C VAL A 6 -68.67 -0.42 19.08
N ASP A 7 -67.91 -0.89 20.06
CA ASP A 7 -66.46 -0.94 20.03
C ASP A 7 -66.03 -2.00 18.99
N ALA A 8 -65.54 -1.55 17.84
CA ALA A 8 -65.08 -2.45 16.79
C ALA A 8 -63.71 -3.05 17.18
N PRO A 9 -63.51 -4.38 17.07
CA PRO A 9 -62.26 -5.00 17.47
C PRO A 9 -61.12 -4.55 16.54
N ARG A 10 -60.16 -3.81 17.11
CA ARG A 10 -58.95 -3.34 16.40
C ARG A 10 -58.08 -4.55 16.01
N PRO A 11 -57.58 -4.63 14.76
CA PRO A 11 -56.76 -5.76 14.31
C PRO A 11 -55.44 -5.84 15.10
N LYS A 12 -55.20 -6.99 15.73
CA LYS A 12 -54.01 -7.31 16.57
C LYS A 12 -52.68 -7.42 15.78
N SER A 13 -52.62 -7.04 14.50
CA SER A 13 -51.44 -7.22 13.65
C SER A 13 -50.33 -6.18 13.86
N ARG A 14 -50.51 -5.19 14.75
CA ARG A 14 -49.51 -4.14 15.03
C ARG A 14 -48.52 -4.45 16.17
N PHE A 15 -48.70 -5.55 16.89
CA PHE A 15 -47.93 -5.82 18.11
C PHE A 15 -46.44 -6.16 17.86
N LEU A 16 -46.08 -6.58 16.65
CA LEU A 16 -44.68 -6.85 16.28
C LEU A 16 -43.94 -5.60 15.75
N LEU A 17 -44.68 -4.62 15.20
CA LEU A 17 -44.14 -3.37 14.66
C LEU A 17 -44.06 -2.24 15.71
N ASP A 18 -44.74 -2.37 16.85
CA ASP A 18 -44.65 -1.43 17.97
C ASP A 18 -43.51 -1.77 18.95
N ARG A 19 -42.72 -2.83 18.68
CA ARG A 19 -41.55 -3.17 19.51
C ARG A 19 -40.30 -2.51 18.93
N PRO A 20 -39.84 -1.36 19.48
CA PRO A 20 -38.68 -0.64 18.96
C PRO A 20 -37.41 -1.53 18.93
N GLU A 21 -37.35 -2.53 19.80
CA GLU A 21 -36.27 -3.52 19.90
C GLU A 21 -36.15 -4.44 18.68
N LEU A 22 -37.23 -4.68 17.94
CA LEU A 22 -37.23 -5.54 16.74
C LEU A 22 -37.17 -4.72 15.45
N VAL A 23 -37.79 -3.54 15.44
CA VAL A 23 -37.82 -2.67 14.26
C VAL A 23 -36.44 -2.07 13.97
N GLY A 24 -35.69 -1.65 14.98
CA GLY A 24 -34.35 -1.08 14.81
C GLY A 24 -33.38 -2.03 14.08
N PRO A 25 -33.18 -3.27 14.59
CA PRO A 25 -32.35 -4.26 13.92
C PRO A 25 -32.87 -4.66 12.54
N LEU A 26 -34.19 -4.75 12.34
CA LEU A 26 -34.76 -5.15 11.04
C LEU A 26 -34.49 -4.14 9.92
N PHE A 27 -34.44 -2.84 10.23
CA PHE A 27 -34.09 -1.80 9.26
C PHE A 27 -32.58 -1.78 8.93
N ILE A 28 -31.73 -2.12 9.90
CA ILE A 28 -30.27 -2.16 9.71
C ILE A 28 -29.81 -3.51 9.13
N ALA A 29 -30.57 -4.58 9.36
CA ALA A 29 -30.28 -5.95 8.90
C ALA A 29 -29.97 -6.05 7.41
N PRO A 30 -30.72 -5.46 6.45
CA PRO A 30 -30.37 -5.56 5.03
C PRO A 30 -29.05 -4.87 4.69
N ALA A 31 -28.71 -3.76 5.36
CA ALA A 31 -27.44 -3.08 5.16
C ALA A 31 -26.26 -3.91 5.72
N ILE A 32 -26.41 -4.47 6.92
CA ILE A 32 -25.40 -5.36 7.52
C ILE A 32 -25.23 -6.62 6.67
N LEU A 33 -26.33 -7.25 6.25
CA LEU A 33 -26.30 -8.45 5.43
C LEU A 33 -25.58 -8.18 4.11
N TYR A 34 -25.86 -7.04 3.47
CA TYR A 34 -25.19 -6.65 2.23
C TYR A 34 -23.68 -6.50 2.42
N VAL A 35 -23.24 -5.73 3.42
CA VAL A 35 -21.81 -5.55 3.74
C VAL A 35 -21.17 -6.90 4.09
N PHE A 36 -21.86 -7.72 4.88
CA PHE A 36 -21.36 -9.02 5.29
C PHE A 36 -21.17 -9.95 4.11
N VAL A 37 -22.15 -10.07 3.20
CA VAL A 37 -22.04 -10.92 2.01
C VAL A 37 -20.89 -10.46 1.11
N LEU A 38 -20.77 -9.15 0.90
CA LEU A 38 -19.73 -8.59 0.03
C LEU A 38 -18.32 -8.81 0.59
N VAL A 39 -18.14 -8.78 1.91
CA VAL A 39 -16.85 -9.03 2.56
C VAL A 39 -16.59 -10.54 2.76
N ALA A 40 -17.60 -11.29 3.19
CA ALA A 40 -17.47 -12.70 3.51
C ALA A 40 -17.18 -13.54 2.26
N LEU A 41 -17.82 -13.25 1.13
CA LEU A 41 -17.62 -13.99 -0.12
C LEU A 41 -16.14 -14.01 -0.55
N PRO A 42 -15.46 -12.87 -0.79
CA PRO A 42 -14.04 -12.89 -1.17
C PRO A 42 -13.15 -13.40 -0.04
N PHE A 43 -13.53 -13.22 1.22
CA PHE A 43 -12.78 -13.75 2.36
C PHE A 43 -12.75 -15.28 2.39
N PHE A 44 -13.91 -15.94 2.26
CA PHE A 44 -13.97 -17.41 2.20
C PHE A 44 -13.32 -17.95 0.94
N LEU A 45 -13.46 -17.24 -0.19
CA LEU A 45 -12.76 -17.60 -1.43
C LEU A 45 -11.23 -17.53 -1.25
N ALA A 46 -10.74 -16.48 -0.60
CA ALA A 46 -9.31 -16.32 -0.30
C ALA A 46 -8.79 -17.44 0.62
N ILE A 47 -9.56 -17.83 1.65
CA ILE A 47 -9.22 -18.98 2.49
C ILE A 47 -9.15 -20.25 1.66
N TYR A 48 -10.17 -20.52 0.83
CA TYR A 48 -10.21 -21.70 -0.02
C TYR A 48 -9.03 -21.76 -1.01
N TYR A 49 -8.65 -20.62 -1.58
CA TYR A 49 -7.47 -20.52 -2.44
C TYR A 49 -6.15 -20.65 -1.68
N SER A 50 -6.07 -20.18 -0.44
CA SER A 50 -4.83 -20.28 0.36
C SER A 50 -4.42 -21.74 0.65
N VAL A 51 -5.39 -22.65 0.75
CA VAL A 51 -5.17 -24.09 1.04
C VAL A 51 -5.13 -24.97 -0.20
N SER A 52 -5.37 -24.39 -1.38
CA SER A 52 -5.36 -25.09 -2.67
C SER A 52 -4.08 -24.75 -3.44
N ALA A 53 -3.57 -25.66 -4.26
CA ALA A 53 -2.49 -25.37 -5.22
C ALA A 53 -3.05 -24.63 -6.43
N PHE A 54 -3.59 -23.43 -6.20
CA PHE A 54 -4.06 -22.57 -7.27
C PHE A 54 -2.88 -21.79 -7.86
N THR A 55 -2.50 -22.11 -9.10
CA THR A 55 -1.58 -21.26 -9.86
C THR A 55 -2.31 -20.74 -11.09
N VAL A 56 -2.01 -19.50 -11.49
CA VAL A 56 -2.69 -18.82 -12.63
C VAL A 56 -2.53 -19.61 -13.95
N PHE A 57 -1.52 -20.49 -14.02
CA PHE A 57 -1.13 -21.23 -15.22
C PHE A 57 -1.47 -22.73 -15.18
N ASP A 58 -1.94 -23.27 -14.05
CA ASP A 58 -2.33 -24.68 -13.93
C ASP A 58 -3.77 -24.80 -13.38
N PRO A 59 -4.74 -25.29 -14.17
CA PRO A 59 -6.13 -25.46 -13.75
C PRO A 59 -6.35 -26.66 -12.81
N ASN A 60 -5.30 -27.39 -12.42
CA ASN A 60 -5.43 -28.52 -11.51
C ASN A 60 -5.67 -28.05 -10.06
N TYR A 61 -6.92 -28.11 -9.63
CA TYR A 61 -7.34 -27.88 -8.24
C TYR A 61 -6.91 -29.04 -7.33
N GLN A 62 -5.63 -29.09 -6.97
CA GLN A 62 -5.18 -30.00 -5.91
C GLN A 62 -5.30 -29.31 -4.56
N PHE A 63 -5.98 -29.94 -3.62
CA PHE A 63 -6.03 -29.47 -2.23
C PHE A 63 -4.71 -29.85 -1.56
N VAL A 64 -3.90 -28.85 -1.22
CA VAL A 64 -2.52 -29.03 -0.70
C VAL A 64 -2.44 -28.69 0.79
N GLY A 65 -3.57 -28.33 1.39
CA GLY A 65 -3.72 -28.13 2.84
C GLY A 65 -2.85 -26.98 3.34
N LEU A 66 -2.05 -27.25 4.38
CA LEU A 66 -1.21 -26.24 5.04
C LEU A 66 0.18 -26.07 4.43
N LYS A 67 0.55 -26.86 3.41
CA LYS A 67 1.90 -26.84 2.85
C LYS A 67 2.27 -25.47 2.26
N ASN A 68 1.32 -24.77 1.63
CA ASN A 68 1.52 -23.39 1.14
C ASN A 68 1.97 -22.42 2.26
N PHE A 69 1.47 -22.60 3.48
CA PHE A 69 1.85 -21.73 4.60
C PHE A 69 3.24 -22.05 5.13
N ILE A 70 3.60 -23.33 5.20
CA ILE A 70 4.94 -23.78 5.62
C ILE A 70 6.00 -23.26 4.64
N ASP A 71 5.76 -23.45 3.34
CA ASP A 71 6.68 -23.02 2.27
C ASP A 71 6.90 -21.49 2.28
N VAL A 72 5.87 -20.71 2.62
CA VAL A 72 5.98 -19.24 2.74
C VAL A 72 6.72 -18.83 4.01
N ILE A 73 6.46 -19.46 5.15
CA ILE A 73 7.10 -19.12 6.42
C ILE A 73 8.60 -19.45 6.41
N ASP A 74 8.99 -20.55 5.77
CA ASP A 74 10.39 -20.96 5.63
C ASP A 74 11.17 -20.10 4.62
N SER A 75 10.47 -19.29 3.80
CA SER A 75 11.12 -18.40 2.85
C SER A 75 11.83 -17.23 3.55
N SER A 76 13.15 -17.14 3.36
CA SER A 76 13.95 -16.02 3.87
C SER A 76 13.50 -14.65 3.36
N ILE A 77 12.90 -14.59 2.15
CA ILE A 77 12.36 -13.37 1.57
C ILE A 77 11.11 -12.92 2.35
N PHE A 78 10.23 -13.85 2.70
CA PHE A 78 9.02 -13.56 3.47
C PHE A 78 9.38 -13.04 4.86
N GLN A 79 10.29 -13.72 5.57
CA GLN A 79 10.72 -13.30 6.91
C GLN A 79 11.33 -11.89 6.91
N ARG A 80 12.21 -11.58 5.94
CA ARG A 80 12.79 -10.24 5.80
C ARG A 80 11.74 -9.18 5.47
N THR A 81 10.82 -9.49 4.56
CA THR A 81 9.74 -8.58 4.17
C THR A 81 8.80 -8.30 5.34
N LEU A 82 8.49 -9.32 6.14
CA LEU A 82 7.63 -9.21 7.31
C LEU A 82 8.28 -8.30 8.37
N ILE A 83 9.56 -8.49 8.67
CA ILE A 83 10.31 -7.63 9.61
C ILE A 83 10.35 -6.20 9.10
N ASN A 84 10.70 -5.98 7.83
CA ASN A 84 10.77 -4.64 7.24
C ASN A 84 9.42 -3.93 7.28
N THR A 85 8.33 -4.64 6.95
CA THR A 85 6.96 -4.09 7.00
C THR A 85 6.58 -3.72 8.43
N PHE A 86 6.93 -4.54 9.41
CA PHE A 86 6.63 -4.28 10.82
C PHE A 86 7.40 -3.07 11.35
N ILE A 87 8.72 -3.00 11.08
CA ILE A 87 9.57 -1.86 11.45
C ILE A 87 9.05 -0.58 10.80
N PHE A 88 8.75 -0.62 9.50
CA PHE A 88 8.22 0.53 8.77
C PHE A 88 6.87 0.97 9.33
N THR A 89 5.93 0.05 9.53
CA THR A 89 4.57 0.35 10.01
C THR A 89 4.61 0.93 11.42
N ILE A 90 5.34 0.32 12.35
CA ILE A 90 5.46 0.82 13.72
C ILE A 90 6.18 2.16 13.74
N GLY A 91 7.31 2.28 13.02
CA GLY A 91 8.05 3.54 12.94
C GLY A 91 7.19 4.67 12.40
N ALA A 92 6.52 4.45 11.28
CA ALA A 92 5.61 5.43 10.67
C ALA A 92 4.44 5.78 11.61
N GLN A 93 3.82 4.77 12.25
CA GLN A 93 2.69 4.98 13.16
C GLN A 93 3.11 5.78 14.41
N VAL A 94 4.26 5.46 15.02
CA VAL A 94 4.76 6.17 16.21
C VAL A 94 5.10 7.61 15.86
N ILE A 95 5.84 7.85 14.77
CA ILE A 95 6.18 9.19 14.31
C ILE A 95 4.90 9.99 14.00
N GLY A 96 3.96 9.39 13.27
CA GLY A 96 2.68 10.01 12.93
C GLY A 96 1.82 10.35 14.15
N LEU A 97 1.75 9.45 15.14
CA LEU A 97 1.03 9.69 16.38
C LEU A 97 1.66 10.79 17.22
N LEU A 98 3.00 10.80 17.34
CA LEU A 98 3.71 11.85 18.07
C LEU A 98 3.49 13.21 17.40
N LEU A 99 3.79 13.33 16.10
CA LEU A 99 3.61 14.57 15.34
C LEU A 99 2.15 15.03 15.34
N GLY A 100 1.21 14.11 15.14
CA GLY A 100 -0.23 14.38 15.18
C GLY A 100 -0.70 14.86 16.55
N LYS A 101 -0.21 14.24 17.64
CA LYS A 101 -0.51 14.68 19.01
C LYS A 101 0.07 16.06 19.29
N PHE A 102 1.33 16.32 18.91
CA PHE A 102 1.95 17.64 19.06
C PHE A 102 1.18 18.71 18.27
N ALA A 103 0.86 18.43 17.00
CA ALA A 103 0.08 19.33 16.16
C ALA A 103 -1.32 19.60 16.73
N ALA A 104 -2.00 18.57 17.26
CA ALA A 104 -3.31 18.72 17.89
C ALA A 104 -3.26 19.60 19.15
N MET A 105 -2.25 19.43 20.01
CA MET A 105 -2.04 20.29 21.18
C MET A 105 -1.82 21.74 20.77
N LEU A 106 -1.05 21.98 19.70
CA LEU A 106 -0.79 23.33 19.18
C LEU A 106 -2.05 23.96 18.56
N LEU A 107 -2.86 23.17 17.84
CA LEU A 107 -4.11 23.60 17.23
C LEU A 107 -5.26 23.80 18.22
N MET A 108 -5.13 23.26 19.42
CA MET A 108 -6.08 23.43 20.52
C MET A 108 -5.90 24.78 21.24
N GLN A 109 -4.70 25.36 21.19
CA GLN A 109 -4.44 26.67 21.75
C GLN A 109 -5.18 27.77 20.96
N GLU A 110 -5.63 28.82 21.65
CA GLU A 110 -6.27 29.96 21.00
C GLU A 110 -5.21 30.90 20.41
N PHE A 111 -5.05 30.87 19.09
CA PHE A 111 -4.18 31.78 18.34
C PHE A 111 -4.93 32.43 17.16
N PRO A 112 -4.57 33.67 16.78
CA PRO A 112 -5.11 34.30 15.58
C PRO A 112 -4.67 33.53 14.33
N GLY A 113 -5.64 33.09 13.51
CA GLY A 113 -5.38 32.29 12.30
C GLY A 113 -5.66 30.78 12.40
N ARG A 114 -6.23 30.29 13.53
CA ARG A 114 -6.53 28.86 13.76
C ARG A 114 -7.34 28.17 12.66
N GLY A 115 -8.22 28.90 11.97
CA GLY A 115 -9.04 28.36 10.88
C GLY A 115 -8.20 27.94 9.67
N ILE A 116 -7.21 28.78 9.31
CA ILE A 116 -6.31 28.51 8.18
C ILE A 116 -5.38 27.34 8.52
N ALA A 117 -4.83 27.31 9.74
CA ALA A 117 -3.98 26.21 10.19
C ALA A 117 -4.71 24.86 10.15
N ARG A 118 -5.97 24.81 10.63
CA ARG A 118 -6.80 23.60 10.54
C ARG A 118 -7.08 23.19 9.08
N ALA A 119 -7.38 24.16 8.22
CA ALA A 119 -7.61 23.89 6.80
C ALA A 119 -6.35 23.27 6.15
N LEU A 120 -5.16 23.85 6.38
CA LEU A 120 -3.88 23.36 5.85
C LEU A 120 -3.56 21.93 6.33
N VAL A 121 -3.88 21.58 7.58
CA VAL A 121 -3.66 20.21 8.11
C VAL A 121 -4.60 19.18 7.49
N VAL A 122 -5.82 19.59 7.11
CA VAL A 122 -6.80 18.69 6.48
C VAL A 122 -6.58 18.56 4.98
N LEU A 123 -6.05 19.58 4.30
CA LEU A 123 -5.80 19.57 2.85
C LEU A 123 -5.10 18.30 2.32
N PRO A 124 -4.03 17.77 2.96
CA PRO A 124 -3.35 16.57 2.49
C PRO A 124 -4.26 15.34 2.38
N TRP A 125 -5.31 15.24 3.20
CA TRP A 125 -6.25 14.11 3.16
C TRP A 125 -7.18 14.15 1.94
N ALA A 126 -7.36 15.32 1.32
CA ALA A 126 -8.12 15.45 0.09
C ALA A 126 -7.27 15.12 -1.16
N VAL A 127 -5.94 15.12 -1.04
CA VAL A 127 -5.03 14.85 -2.15
C VAL A 127 -4.96 13.34 -2.42
N PRO A 128 -5.21 12.89 -3.65
CA PRO A 128 -5.01 11.49 -4.03
C PRO A 128 -3.57 11.03 -3.80
N VAL A 129 -3.40 9.81 -3.30
CA VAL A 129 -2.07 9.22 -3.04
C VAL A 129 -1.16 9.28 -4.27
N SER A 130 -1.70 9.06 -5.47
CA SER A 130 -0.95 9.15 -6.73
C SER A 130 -0.30 10.54 -6.95
N LEU A 131 -1.01 11.62 -6.64
CA LEU A 131 -0.44 12.98 -6.76
C LEU A 131 0.64 13.22 -5.70
N ALA A 132 0.41 12.75 -4.47
CA ALA A 132 1.41 12.83 -3.42
C ALA A 132 2.70 12.08 -3.79
N THR A 133 2.59 10.91 -4.42
CA THR A 133 3.77 10.14 -4.89
C THR A 133 4.54 10.85 -6.02
N LEU A 134 3.84 11.53 -6.94
CA LEU A 134 4.49 12.30 -7.99
C LEU A 134 5.20 13.53 -7.43
N ALA A 135 4.55 14.24 -6.50
CA ALA A 135 5.15 15.38 -5.81
C ALA A 135 6.42 14.95 -5.04
N TRP A 136 6.38 13.79 -4.37
CA TRP A 136 7.55 13.21 -3.72
C TRP A 136 8.67 12.91 -4.71
N LEU A 137 8.36 12.25 -5.84
CA LEU A 137 9.35 11.93 -6.86
C LEU A 137 10.02 13.19 -7.42
N TRP A 138 9.22 14.22 -7.76
CA TRP A 138 9.73 15.50 -8.24
C TRP A 138 10.59 16.23 -7.21
N MET A 139 10.21 16.16 -5.93
CA MET A 139 10.97 16.75 -4.84
C MET A 139 12.36 16.12 -4.69
N PHE A 140 12.53 14.85 -5.07
CA PHE A 140 13.81 14.13 -5.03
C PHE A 140 14.43 13.87 -6.42
N ASP A 141 13.92 14.51 -7.48
CA ASP A 141 14.44 14.35 -8.85
C ASP A 141 15.81 15.00 -9.04
N SER A 142 16.75 14.35 -9.73
CA SER A 142 18.12 14.87 -9.82
C SER A 142 18.26 16.16 -10.65
N LEU A 143 17.36 16.42 -11.60
CA LEU A 143 17.45 17.56 -12.54
C LEU A 143 16.60 18.76 -12.10
N TYR A 144 15.45 18.50 -11.49
CA TYR A 144 14.48 19.55 -11.11
C TYR A 144 14.13 19.57 -9.61
N SER A 145 14.86 18.85 -8.75
CA SER A 145 14.61 18.87 -7.31
C SER A 145 14.85 20.24 -6.69
N VAL A 146 13.84 20.67 -5.93
CA VAL A 146 13.89 21.84 -5.04
C VAL A 146 14.97 21.67 -3.94
N ILE A 147 15.27 20.42 -3.56
CA ILE A 147 16.24 20.07 -2.52
C ILE A 147 17.68 20.08 -3.08
N ASN A 148 17.87 19.63 -4.33
CA ASN A 148 19.19 19.60 -4.97
C ASN A 148 19.74 21.02 -5.25
N TRP A 149 18.87 22.02 -5.36
CA TRP A 149 19.30 23.41 -5.58
C TRP A 149 20.01 24.02 -4.36
N THR A 150 19.74 23.50 -3.16
CA THR A 150 20.41 23.92 -1.91
C THR A 150 21.73 23.20 -1.63
N ASP A 151 22.00 22.07 -2.29
CA ASP A 151 23.32 21.42 -2.24
C ASP A 151 24.24 22.06 -3.29
N LEU A 152 25.04 23.01 -2.81
CA LEU A 152 26.36 23.50 -3.23
C LEU A 152 26.90 23.22 -4.67
N PRO A 153 27.79 24.09 -5.23
CA PRO A 153 28.31 24.07 -6.61
C PRO A 153 29.03 22.79 -7.14
N ARG A 154 28.96 21.66 -6.45
CA ARG A 154 29.73 20.43 -6.70
C ARG A 154 29.22 19.55 -7.84
N TYR A 155 27.99 19.73 -8.32
CA TYR A 155 27.49 18.92 -9.46
C TYR A 155 27.77 19.55 -10.84
N ARG A 156 28.33 20.76 -10.92
CA ARG A 156 28.67 21.38 -12.21
C ARG A 156 29.92 20.81 -12.89
N THR A 157 30.80 20.11 -12.17
CA THR A 157 32.13 19.75 -12.69
C THR A 157 32.27 18.29 -13.16
N THR A 158 31.32 17.40 -12.89
CA THR A 158 31.49 15.97 -13.24
C THR A 158 30.92 15.58 -14.60
N CYS A 159 30.06 16.40 -15.21
CA CYS A 159 29.47 16.11 -16.53
C CYS A 159 30.22 16.74 -17.72
N SER A 160 31.32 17.46 -17.49
CA SER A 160 32.11 18.08 -18.57
C SER A 160 33.39 17.33 -18.91
N THR A 161 33.56 16.07 -18.49
CA THR A 161 34.68 15.27 -19.01
C THR A 161 34.27 14.77 -20.39
N PRO A 162 34.80 15.30 -21.51
CA PRO A 162 34.64 14.63 -22.79
C PRO A 162 35.24 13.24 -22.62
N GLN A 163 34.46 12.20 -22.91
CA GLN A 163 35.00 10.85 -23.05
C GLN A 163 36.19 10.92 -24.01
N PRO A 164 37.42 10.53 -23.60
CA PRO A 164 38.46 10.30 -24.58
C PRO A 164 38.02 9.06 -25.37
N LEU A 165 37.45 9.34 -26.54
CA LEU A 165 37.22 8.37 -27.60
C LEU A 165 38.58 7.70 -27.88
N MET A 166 38.72 6.44 -27.46
CA MET A 166 39.80 5.53 -27.85
C MET A 166 41.23 6.11 -27.78
N ALA A 167 41.86 6.06 -26.61
CA ALA A 167 43.31 5.98 -26.57
C ALA A 167 43.73 4.54 -26.98
N PRO A 168 44.52 4.34 -28.05
CA PRO A 168 45.04 3.01 -28.35
C PRO A 168 46.02 2.60 -27.26
N ALA A 169 45.78 1.44 -26.66
CA ALA A 169 46.73 0.77 -25.80
C ALA A 169 47.94 0.32 -26.64
N SER A 170 48.96 1.16 -26.76
CA SER A 170 50.25 0.78 -27.34
C SER A 170 51.37 1.16 -26.39
N GLY A 171 51.75 0.20 -25.55
CA GLY A 171 52.94 0.25 -24.71
C GLY A 171 53.24 -1.15 -24.18
N GLY A 172 54.03 -1.92 -24.92
CA GLY A 172 54.45 -3.26 -24.48
C GLY A 172 54.90 -4.15 -25.62
N ALA A 173 56.08 -3.86 -26.18
CA ALA A 173 56.80 -4.77 -27.04
C ALA A 173 56.98 -6.12 -26.33
N THR A 174 56.31 -7.16 -26.82
CA THR A 174 56.68 -8.55 -26.57
C THR A 174 56.57 -9.27 -27.90
N THR A 175 57.70 -9.26 -28.60
CA THR A 175 58.00 -10.05 -29.79
C THR A 175 57.88 -11.54 -29.46
N ARG A 176 56.70 -12.14 -29.65
CA ARG A 176 56.61 -13.58 -29.92
C ARG A 176 56.74 -13.80 -31.41
N SER A 177 57.94 -14.24 -31.79
CA SER A 177 58.28 -14.81 -33.07
C SER A 177 57.31 -15.93 -33.44
N PHE A 178 56.52 -15.68 -34.47
CA PHE A 178 55.79 -16.71 -35.19
C PHE A 178 56.79 -17.43 -36.09
N SER A 179 57.10 -18.69 -35.79
CA SER A 179 57.83 -19.59 -36.69
C SER A 179 56.82 -20.49 -37.41
N PRO A 180 56.72 -20.46 -38.75
CA PRO A 180 55.90 -21.41 -39.50
C PRO A 180 56.73 -22.58 -40.05
N SER A 181 56.07 -23.69 -40.37
CA SER A 181 56.57 -25.00 -40.88
C SER A 181 56.91 -26.00 -39.77
N SER A 182 56.51 -27.28 -39.78
CA SER A 182 56.17 -28.24 -40.83
C SER A 182 55.28 -29.34 -40.18
N ARG A 183 54.19 -29.84 -40.77
CA ARG A 183 54.06 -30.93 -41.76
C ARG A 183 54.85 -32.23 -41.41
N ARG A 184 54.16 -33.25 -40.85
CA ARG A 184 54.27 -34.73 -41.06
C ARG A 184 53.63 -35.47 -39.87
N SER A 185 52.54 -36.22 -40.05
CA SER A 185 52.46 -37.66 -40.42
C SER A 185 53.15 -38.60 -39.43
N SER A 186 52.37 -39.31 -38.61
CA SER A 186 52.20 -40.78 -38.58
C SER A 186 51.25 -41.15 -37.46
#